data_AF-A0A949YMN9-F1
#
_entry.id   AF-A0A949YMN9-F1
#
_cell.length_a   1.000
_cell.length_b   1.000
_cell.length_c   1.000
_cell.angle_alpha   90.00
_cell.angle_beta   90.00
_cell.angle_gamma   90.00
#
_symmetry.space_group_name_H-M   'P 1'
#
loop_
_entity.id
_entity.type
_entity.pdbx_description
1 polymer ?
#
loop_
_entity_poly.entity_id
_entity_poly.type
_entity_poly.pdbx_seq_one_letter_code
_entity_poly.pdbx_strand_id
1 'polypeptide(L)' 'MMVERYTRQGNDWVLSDITDPDQVLKLESIGCQIPLGRIYAKVKFPEPGATEEPTLHPG' A
#
# COMPACT_ATOMS: atom_id res chain seq x y z
N MET A 1 -4.57 1.79 6.33
CA MET A 1 -3.73 1.41 5.17
C MET A 1 -4.66 1.18 4.00
N MET A 2 -4.35 1.66 2.80
CA MET A 2 -5.25 1.61 1.65
C MET A 2 -4.43 1.59 0.37
N VAL A 3 -4.90 0.86 -0.64
CA VAL A 3 -4.34 0.89 -1.99
C VAL A 3 -5.43 1.31 -2.97
N GLU A 4 -5.12 2.31 -3.78
CA GLU A 4 -5.94 2.70 -4.94
C GLU A 4 -5.44 1.97 -6.19
N ARG A 5 -6.37 1.46 -6.99
CA ARG A 5 -6.09 0.72 -8.22
C ARG A 5 -6.89 1.31 -9.37
N TYR A 6 -6.19 1.65 -10.45
CA TYR A 6 -6.79 1.90 -11.75
C TYR A 6 -6.70 0.65 -12.62
N THR A 7 -7.83 0.25 -13.20
CA THR A 7 -7.91 -0.86 -14.16
C THR A 7 -8.53 -0.40 -15.46
N ARG A 8 -8.03 -0.94 -16.57
CA ARG A 8 -8.61 -0.67 -17.88
C ARG A 8 -9.76 -1.65 -18.13
N GLN A 9 -10.96 -1.13 -18.33
CA GLN A 9 -12.14 -1.89 -18.75
C GLN A 9 -12.56 -1.41 -20.14
N GLY A 10 -12.09 -2.10 -21.18
CA GLY A 10 -12.26 -1.66 -22.56
C GLY A 10 -11.51 -0.35 -22.84
N ASN A 11 -12.27 0.72 -23.15
CA ASN A 11 -11.72 2.05 -23.35
C ASN A 11 -11.72 2.93 -22.10
N ASP A 12 -12.34 2.47 -21.01
CA ASP A 12 -12.49 3.23 -19.78
C ASP A 12 -11.46 2.84 -18.73
N TRP A 13 -11.15 3.80 -17.84
CA TRP A 13 -10.39 3.57 -16.63
C TRP A 13 -11.32 3.52 -15.44
N VAL A 14 -11.26 2.43 -14.67
CA VAL A 14 -12.04 2.25 -13.45
C VAL A 14 -11.12 2.36 -12.25
N LEU A 15 -11.43 3.31 -11.38
CA LEU A 15 -10.80 3.46 -10.06
C LEU A 15 -11.55 2.63 -9.03
N SER A 16 -10.80 1.89 -8.23
CA SER A 16 -11.30 1.16 -7.07
C SER A 16 -10.26 1.23 -5.95
N ASP A 17 -10.71 1.21 -4.71
CA ASP A 17 -9.85 1.09 -3.54
C ASP A 17 -9.98 -0.27 -2.85
N ILE A 18 -8.93 -0.64 -2.13
CA ILE A 18 -8.87 -1.81 -1.26
C ILE A 18 -8.43 -1.32 0.11
N THR A 19 -9.25 -1.58 1.12
CA THR A 19 -9.08 -1.06 2.49
C THR A 19 -9.02 -2.15 3.55
N ASP A 20 -9.54 -3.34 3.25
CA ASP A 20 -9.53 -4.49 4.16
C ASP A 20 -8.21 -5.27 4.03
N PRO A 21 -7.49 -5.57 5.13
CA PRO A 21 -6.26 -6.37 5.12
C PRO A 21 -6.38 -7.74 4.42
N ASP A 22 -7.56 -8.36 4.45
CA ASP A 22 -7.84 -9.66 3.85
C ASP A 22 -8.29 -9.56 2.39
N GLN A 23 -8.65 -8.37 1.90
CA GLN A 23 -8.93 -8.18 0.48
C GLN A 23 -7.68 -8.38 -0.38
N VAL A 24 -7.87 -9.05 -1.52
CA VAL A 24 -6.79 -9.46 -2.41
C VAL A 24 -6.69 -8.51 -3.59
N LEU A 25 -5.53 -7.87 -3.73
CA LEU A 25 -5.15 -7.16 -4.96
C LEU A 25 -4.72 -8.19 -6.02
N LYS A 26 -5.35 -8.12 -7.20
CA LYS A 26 -5.00 -8.92 -8.37
C LYS A 26 -4.21 -8.08 -9.37
N LEU A 27 -3.02 -8.53 -9.73
CA LEU A 27 -2.18 -7.94 -10.78
C LEU A 27 -2.16 -8.89 -11.97
N GLU A 28 -3.13 -8.73 -12.86
CA GLU A 28 -3.45 -9.69 -13.93
C GLU A 28 -2.31 -9.89 -14.93
N SER A 29 -1.56 -8.83 -15.26
CA SER A 29 -0.44 -8.88 -16.20
C SER A 29 0.68 -9.85 -15.80
N ILE A 30 0.80 -10.13 -14.50
CA ILE A 30 1.81 -11.03 -13.93
C ILE A 30 1.19 -12.20 -13.16
N GLY A 31 -0.14 -12.38 -13.24
CA GLY A 31 -0.86 -13.45 -12.53
C GLY A 31 -0.69 -13.41 -11.00
N CYS A 32 -0.37 -12.25 -10.43
CA CYS A 32 -0.08 -12.13 -9.01
C CYS A 32 -1.35 -11.81 -8.21
N GLN A 33 -1.47 -12.41 -7.03
CA GLN A 33 -2.54 -12.18 -6.08
C GLN A 33 -1.92 -11.97 -4.70
N ILE A 34 -2.19 -10.82 -4.08
CA ILE A 34 -1.58 -10.46 -2.80
C ILE A 34 -2.62 -9.81 -1.88
N PRO A 35 -2.80 -10.30 -0.63
CA PRO A 35 -3.63 -9.62 0.36
C PRO A 35 -3.07 -8.24 0.74
N LEU A 36 -3.94 -7.26 1.01
CA LEU A 36 -3.52 -5.92 1.40
C LEU A 36 -2.59 -5.94 2.63
N GLY A 37 -2.89 -6.77 3.63
CA GLY A 37 -2.06 -6.93 4.81
C GLY A 37 -0.62 -7.38 4.50
N ARG A 38 -0.43 -8.18 3.44
CA ARG A 38 0.91 -8.61 2.99
C ARG A 38 1.70 -7.47 2.34
N ILE A 39 1.03 -6.53 1.67
CA ILE A 39 1.67 -5.35 1.08
C ILE A 39 2.32 -4.50 2.18
N TYR A 40 1.63 -4.33 3.31
CA TYR A 40 2.10 -3.51 4.42
C TYR A 40 2.83 -4.29 5.52
N ALA A 41 3.00 -5.60 5.40
CA ALA A 41 3.58 -6.45 6.45
C ALA A 41 4.99 -6.05 6.90
N LYS A 42 5.72 -5.31 6.07
CA LYS A 42 7.08 -4.81 6.37
C LYS A 42 7.14 -3.30 6.61
N VAL A 43 5.99 -2.63 6.59
CA VAL A 43 5.90 -1.19 6.83
C VAL A 43 5.76 -0.96 8.33
N LYS A 44 6.71 -0.25 8.91
CA LYS A 44 6.60 0.28 10.27
C LYS A 44 6.08 1.70 10.14
N PHE A 45 4.88 1.95 10.67
CA PHE A 45 4.36 3.30 10.77
C PHE A 45 4.93 3.94 12.04
N PRO A 46 5.42 5.18 11.99
CA PRO A 46 5.80 5.90 13.19
C PRO A 46 4.58 6.00 14.10
N GLU A 47 4.79 5.86 15.41
CA GLU A 47 3.72 6.09 16.37
C GLU A 47 3.26 7.55 16.28
N PRO A 48 1.95 7.82 16.33
CA PRO A 48 1.47 9.20 16.30
C PRO A 48 2.05 9.97 17.50
N GLY A 49 2.99 10.88 17.23
CA GLY A 49 3.71 11.67 18.23
C GLY A 49 5.23 11.42 18.28
N ALA A 50 5.75 10.41 17.56
CA ALA A 50 7.19 10.23 17.39
C ALA A 50 7.72 11.24 16.36
N THR A 51 8.09 12.44 16.81
CA THR A 51 8.95 13.34 16.04
C THR A 51 10.34 12.70 16.03
N GLU A 52 10.76 12.15 14.90
CA GLU A 52 12.17 11.78 14.70
C GLU A 52 12.97 13.08 14.58
N GLU A 53 13.43 13.61 15.72
CA GLU A 53 14.41 14.69 15.73
C GLU A 53 15.68 14.18 15.02
N PRO A 54 16.16 14.85 13.95
CA PRO A 54 17.34 14.41 13.23
C PRO A 54 18.53 14.47 14.19
N THR A 55 19.10 13.30 14.51
CA THR A 55 20.25 13.21 15.41
C THR A 55 21.47 13.81 14.71
N LEU A 56 21.82 15.06 15.06
CA LEU A 56 23.09 15.67 14.68
C LEU A 56 24.22 14.93 15.40
N HIS A 57 24.95 14.07 14.67
CA HIS A 57 26.17 13.47 15.16
C HIS A 57 27.25 14.57 15.32
N PRO A 58 27.81 14.77 16.53
CA PRO A 58 28.96 15.66 16.68
C PRO A 58 30.19 15.00 16.04
N GLY A 59 30.91 15.76 15.23
CA GLY A 59 32.20 15.40 14.63
C GLY A 59 33.39 15.63 15.55
#